data_AF-A0A3S2U7I6-F1
#
_entry.id   AF-A0A3S2U7I6-F1
#
_cell.length_a   1.000
_cell.length_b   1.000
_cell.length_c   1.000
_cell.angle_alpha   90.00
_cell.angle_beta   90.00
_cell.angle_gamma   90.00
#
_symmetry.space_group_name_H-M   'P 1'
#
loop_
_entity.id
_entity.type
_entity.pdbx_description
1 polymer ?
#
loop_
_entity_poly.entity_id
_entity_poly.type
_entity_poly.pdbx_seq_one_letter_code
_entity_poly.pdbx_strand_id
1 'polypeptide(L)'
;MATNIAKLKSTKGAPPAADTAPDVITEDTRDEKEPLKPIQVRVPVTVFEEFSEQAGREYGFSHGAKKKLFLKMWQAYKAQNM
;
A
#
# COMPACT_ATOMS: atom_id res chain seq x y z
N MET A 1 19.74 -57.94 -12.97
CA MET A 1 19.68 -56.92 -14.04
C MET A 1 19.96 -55.56 -13.40
N ALA A 2 21.13 -54.96 -13.62
CA ALA A 2 21.48 -53.66 -13.02
C ALA A 2 21.07 -52.52 -13.96
N THR A 3 20.30 -51.55 -13.46
CA THR A 3 19.79 -50.42 -14.25
C THR A 3 20.91 -49.41 -14.49
N ASN A 4 21.23 -49.17 -15.76
CA ASN A 4 22.35 -48.33 -16.17
C ASN A 4 21.98 -46.83 -16.10
N ILE A 5 22.44 -46.15 -15.05
CA ILE A 5 22.16 -44.73 -14.72
C ILE A 5 22.67 -43.75 -15.79
N ALA A 6 23.58 -44.17 -16.69
CA ALA A 6 24.14 -43.32 -17.73
C ALA A 6 23.11 -42.84 -18.78
N LYS A 7 21.94 -43.49 -18.88
CA LYS A 7 20.83 -43.06 -19.76
C LYS A 7 19.96 -41.94 -19.18
N LEU A 8 20.21 -41.53 -17.93
CA LEU A 8 19.52 -40.41 -17.28
C LEU A 8 20.13 -39.05 -17.68
N LYS A 9 20.62 -38.90 -18.91
CA LYS A 9 21.13 -37.61 -19.41
C LYS A 9 20.00 -36.87 -20.11
N SER A 10 19.50 -35.86 -19.40
CA SER A 10 18.50 -34.83 -19.73
C SER A 10 18.58 -34.21 -21.14
N THR A 11 18.35 -34.99 -22.20
CA THR A 11 18.61 -34.55 -23.59
C THR A 11 17.40 -34.61 -24.54
N LYS A 12 16.20 -34.94 -24.05
CA LYS A 12 14.97 -34.78 -24.84
C LYS A 12 13.80 -34.38 -23.94
N GLY A 13 13.30 -33.14 -24.11
CA GLY A 13 12.25 -32.57 -23.27
C GLY A 13 12.75 -31.83 -22.01
N ALA A 14 14.04 -31.51 -21.94
CA ALA A 14 14.54 -30.62 -20.90
C ALA A 14 13.90 -29.23 -21.09
N PRO A 15 13.29 -28.62 -20.04
CA PRO A 15 12.77 -27.26 -20.13
C PRO A 15 13.88 -26.30 -20.58
N PRO A 16 13.55 -25.23 -21.33
CA PRO A 16 14.50 -24.17 -21.59
C PRO A 16 15.05 -23.64 -20.26
N ALA A 17 16.32 -23.24 -20.25
CA ALA A 17 16.94 -22.65 -19.07
C ALA A 17 16.10 -21.44 -18.62
N ALA A 18 15.77 -21.38 -17.33
CA ALA A 18 15.06 -20.23 -16.79
C ALA A 18 15.93 -18.98 -16.97
N ASP A 19 15.38 -17.96 -17.61
CA ASP A 19 16.02 -16.64 -17.65
C ASP A 19 16.24 -16.16 -16.21
N THR A 20 17.43 -15.60 -15.94
CA THR A 20 17.71 -14.91 -14.68
C THR A 20 16.89 -13.64 -14.62
N ALA A 21 15.62 -13.76 -14.22
CA ALA A 21 14.76 -12.62 -13.91
C ALA A 21 15.26 -11.96 -12.63
N PRO A 22 15.23 -10.61 -12.55
CA PRO A 22 15.60 -9.89 -11.34
C PRO A 22 14.66 -10.26 -10.19
N ASP A 23 15.23 -10.34 -8.98
CA ASP A 23 14.47 -10.66 -7.78
C ASP A 23 13.76 -9.39 -7.27
N VAL A 24 12.54 -9.20 -7.78
CA VAL A 24 11.68 -8.04 -7.53
C VAL A 24 11.37 -7.84 -6.04
N ILE A 25 11.54 -8.86 -5.20
CA ILE A 25 11.30 -8.77 -3.75
C ILE A 25 12.50 -8.12 -3.06
N THR A 26 13.72 -8.50 -3.46
CA THR A 26 14.95 -8.00 -2.83
C THR A 26 15.32 -6.60 -3.34
N GLU A 27 14.85 -6.24 -4.54
CA GLU A 27 15.07 -4.93 -5.18
C GLU A 27 13.98 -3.88 -4.85
N ASP A 28 13.01 -4.22 -3.99
CA ASP A 28 11.95 -3.30 -3.60
C ASP A 28 12.49 -2.17 -2.71
N THR A 29 12.64 -0.99 -3.29
CA THR A 29 13.13 0.22 -2.64
C THR A 29 12.02 1.06 -1.98
N ARG A 30 10.78 0.56 -1.96
CA ARG A 30 9.66 1.29 -1.34
C ARG A 30 9.86 1.38 0.17
N ASP A 31 9.68 2.58 0.71
CA ASP A 31 9.71 2.82 2.15
C ASP A 31 8.73 1.90 2.88
N GLU A 32 9.17 1.38 4.02
CA GLU A 32 8.38 0.49 4.85
C GLU A 32 7.10 1.21 5.30
N LYS A 33 5.96 0.60 5.02
CA LYS A 33 4.66 1.26 5.19
C LYS A 33 4.38 1.44 6.69
N GLU A 34 4.36 2.69 7.17
CA GLU A 34 4.03 2.96 8.57
C GLU A 34 2.66 2.35 8.95
N PRO A 35 2.57 1.72 10.13
CA PRO A 35 1.33 1.08 10.57
C PRO A 35 0.25 2.15 10.87
N LEU A 36 -0.77 2.20 10.04
CA LEU A 36 -1.93 3.09 10.21
C LEU A 36 -3.07 2.36 10.93
N LYS A 37 -3.69 3.01 11.93
CA LYS A 37 -4.92 2.54 12.58
C LYS A 37 -6.09 3.48 12.29
N PRO A 38 -7.30 2.94 12.04
CA PRO A 38 -8.47 3.77 11.78
C PRO A 38 -8.98 4.43 13.06
N ILE A 39 -9.23 5.75 13.00
CA ILE A 39 -9.96 6.48 14.04
C ILE A 39 -11.43 6.47 13.63
N GLN A 40 -12.30 5.83 14.42
CA GLN A 40 -13.74 5.76 14.17
C GLN A 40 -14.47 6.66 15.15
N VAL A 41 -15.19 7.66 14.63
CA VAL A 41 -15.97 8.59 15.43
C VAL A 41 -17.37 8.72 14.83
N ARG A 42 -18.38 8.81 15.68
CA ARG A 42 -19.75 9.13 15.27
C ARG A 42 -19.99 10.61 15.52
N VAL A 43 -20.47 11.31 14.50
CA VAL A 43 -20.82 12.72 14.55
C VAL A 43 -22.22 12.95 13.98
N PRO A 44 -22.90 14.04 14.33
CA PRO A 44 -24.14 14.42 13.68
C PRO A 44 -23.98 14.54 12.16
N VAL A 45 -25.04 14.26 11.42
CA VAL A 45 -25.05 14.31 9.95
C VAL A 45 -24.67 15.69 9.44
N THR A 46 -25.20 16.74 10.07
CA THR A 46 -24.90 18.14 9.73
C THR A 46 -23.41 18.43 9.78
N VAL A 47 -22.74 18.04 10.87
CA VAL A 47 -21.30 18.22 11.05
C VAL A 47 -20.51 17.42 10.01
N PHE A 48 -20.97 16.22 9.66
CA PHE A 48 -20.33 15.40 8.64
C PHE A 48 -20.42 16.02 7.24
N GLU A 49 -21.58 16.58 6.88
CA GLU A 49 -21.82 17.22 5.59
C GLU A 49 -20.96 18.47 5.44
N GLU A 50 -20.97 19.36 6.43
CA GLU A 50 -20.12 20.56 6.46
C GLU A 50 -18.63 20.21 6.34
N PHE A 51 -18.18 19.22 7.12
CA PHE A 51 -16.80 18.75 7.06
C PHE A 51 -16.44 18.15 5.69
N SER A 52 -17.38 17.40 5.10
CA SER A 52 -17.18 16.77 3.79
C SER A 52 -17.11 17.79 2.67
N GLU A 53 -17.96 18.81 2.72
CA GLU A 53 -17.97 19.90 1.76
C GLU A 53 -16.67 20.73 1.85
N GLN A 54 -16.25 21.09 3.07
CA GLN A 54 -15.00 21.80 3.28
C GLN A 54 -13.79 21.01 2.75
N ALA A 55 -13.75 19.70 3.03
CA ALA A 55 -12.69 18.84 2.53
C ALA A 55 -12.69 18.76 0.99
N GLY A 56 -13.88 18.70 0.38
CA GLY A 56 -14.05 18.68 -1.07
C GLY A 56 -13.64 19.98 -1.74
N ARG A 57 -13.96 21.13 -1.14
CA ARG A 57 -13.56 22.46 -1.63
C ARG A 57 -12.05 22.67 -1.56
N GLU A 58 -11.40 22.19 -0.50
CA GLU A 58 -9.97 22.46 -0.25
C GLU A 58 -9.02 21.47 -0.93
N TYR A 59 -9.36 20.17 -0.94
CA TYR A 59 -8.48 19.11 -1.45
C TYR A 59 -9.03 18.40 -2.70
N GLY A 60 -10.13 18.92 -3.25
CA GLY A 60 -10.92 18.28 -4.30
C GLY A 60 -11.76 17.13 -3.74
N PHE A 61 -12.86 16.80 -4.42
CA PHE A 61 -13.76 15.67 -4.11
C PHE A 61 -13.10 14.31 -4.43
N SER A 62 -11.92 14.08 -3.87
CA SER A 62 -11.06 12.93 -4.12
C SER A 62 -10.93 12.03 -2.89
N HIS A 63 -10.53 10.78 -3.12
CA HIS A 63 -10.33 9.82 -2.05
C HIS A 63 -9.21 10.31 -1.12
N GLY A 64 -9.53 10.48 0.17
CA GLY A 64 -8.59 10.96 1.19
C GLY A 64 -8.64 12.46 1.49
N ALA A 65 -9.48 13.25 0.83
CA ALA A 65 -9.67 14.68 1.14
C ALA A 65 -10.03 14.92 2.62
N LYS A 66 -10.97 14.13 3.15
CA LYS A 66 -11.39 14.15 4.57
C LYS A 66 -10.24 13.86 5.53
N LYS A 67 -9.38 12.89 5.19
CA LYS A 67 -8.19 12.55 5.97
C LYS A 67 -7.20 13.73 6.00
N LYS A 68 -6.96 14.37 4.86
CA LYS A 68 -6.07 15.54 4.76
C LYS A 68 -6.58 16.70 5.60
N LEU A 69 -7.87 17.01 5.50
CA LEU A 69 -8.50 18.06 6.30
C LEU A 69 -8.40 17.77 7.80
N PHE A 70 -8.69 16.53 8.22
CA PHE A 70 -8.57 16.12 9.61
C PHE A 70 -7.15 16.31 10.15
N LEU A 71 -6.13 15.86 9.41
CA LEU A 71 -4.73 16.01 9.83
C LEU A 71 -4.31 17.48 9.90
N LYS A 72 -4.77 18.32 8.97
CA LYS A 72 -4.53 19.77 9.03
C LYS A 72 -5.15 20.39 10.28
N MET A 73 -6.42 20.09 10.57
CA MET A 73 -7.09 20.57 11.79
C MET A 73 -6.39 20.10 13.05
N TRP A 74 -5.93 18.85 13.09
CA TRP A 74 -5.20 18.28 14.22
C TRP A 74 -3.86 18.99 14.46
N GLN A 75 -3.11 19.28 13.39
CA GLN A 75 -1.86 20.04 13.49
C GLN A 75 -2.10 21.46 14.03
N ALA A 76 -3.12 22.16 13.50
CA ALA A 76 -3.49 23.48 13.97
C ALA A 76 -3.93 23.47 15.44
N TYR A 77 -4.73 22.47 15.84
CA TYR A 77 -5.14 22.28 17.24
C TYR A 77 -3.96 22.04 18.17
N LYS A 78 -3.00 21.20 17.78
CA LYS A 78 -1.77 20.98 18.56
C LYS A 78 -0.93 22.25 18.69
N ALA A 79 -0.82 23.03 17.61
CA ALA A 79 -0.06 24.28 17.61
C ALA A 79 -0.69 25.38 18.49
N GLN A 80 -2.00 25.33 18.73
CA GLN A 80 -2.69 26.28 19.62
C GLN A 80 -2.65 25.87 21.10
N ASN A 81 -2.45 24.58 21.40
CA ASN A 81 -2.46 24.03 22.76
C ASN A 81 -1.07 23.62 23.27
N MET A 82 -0.02 23.87 22.49
CA MET A 82 1.38 23.88 22.92
C MET A 82 1.83 25.32 23.12
#